data_AF-A0A243QBY7-F1
#
_entry.id   AF-A0A243QBY7-F1
#
_cell.length_a   1.000
_cell.length_b   1.000
_cell.length_c   1.000
_cell.angle_alpha   90.00
_cell.angle_beta   90.00
_cell.angle_gamma   90.00
#
_symmetry.space_group_name_H-M   'P 1'
#
loop_
_entity.id
_entity.type
_entity.pdbx_description
1 polymer ?
#
loop_
_entity_poly.entity_id
_entity_poly.type
_entity_poly.pdbx_seq_one_letter_code
_entity_poly.pdbx_strand_id
1 'polypeptide(L)'
;MTDRAVRTLVLGGVRSGKSAHGESLLGEHRQIRYLATGPLTSSDGDWMDRVRIHRERRDDRYTTIETTDLGHALRAAPDIPALVDDLGNWLTAQIDAVHGWTSGSEIDLDGPIDDLCDALGAMTADVVLISPEAGLSLVPPTPAGRVFQDLLGTLNARVAQVCERVDLVVAGRVLNLPAAPGPMLTRSTTGSATPASDTQLPTATTSDHDGPTLTPSIAITTTDISAPEPVAAVGFSAGPRPDPTDAEVFAPITPPDEAIAQDARRRHATLTKPPGSLGRVEEIGVWIAACQGQCPPAPLTSPTVVVFAGDHGVARGGVSAFPPEVTAQMVANISAGGAAVNVMAGRVGATVKVVDMSVDADTAPELSRYKVRRSSDDLRTTDALTLAEAREALAAGRAIADDLVDSGTDLLIAGEMGIGNTTPATVLVGALTRREPVEIVGRGTGVDDAGWMRKTAAIRDGMRRARKVIHDPLALLAAVGGADLAATVGFLAQAAVRRTPVILDGVVITAAAMVANELAPGAMRWWIAGHRSVEPAHQIALEHLDLVPVLDLSMRLGEGSGAVLALPIVQSAADLLVSMATFGEAGVTDKSAPDANTTAGATTADAETS
;
A
#
# COMPACT_ATOMS: atom_id res chain seq x y z
N MET A 1 20.30 -37.31 -39.40
CA MET A 1 20.07 -37.57 -37.97
C MET A 1 18.73 -36.93 -37.66
N THR A 2 17.68 -37.72 -37.45
CA THR A 2 16.37 -37.20 -37.02
C THR A 2 16.58 -36.58 -35.65
N ASP A 3 16.49 -35.25 -35.59
CA ASP A 3 16.58 -34.52 -34.33
C ASP A 3 15.46 -35.02 -33.42
N ARG A 4 15.82 -35.45 -32.21
CA ARG A 4 14.85 -35.98 -31.25
C ARG A 4 14.06 -34.79 -30.72
N ALA A 5 12.73 -34.87 -30.77
CA ALA A 5 11.84 -33.86 -30.17
C ALA A 5 12.28 -33.50 -28.75
N VAL A 6 12.41 -32.20 -28.49
CA VAL A 6 12.84 -31.67 -27.19
C VAL A 6 11.63 -31.09 -26.46
N ARG A 7 11.34 -31.63 -25.28
CA ARG A 7 10.40 -31.00 -24.34
C ARG A 7 11.16 -30.07 -23.41
N THR A 8 10.77 -28.81 -23.42
CA THR A 8 11.37 -27.78 -22.57
C THR A 8 10.33 -27.20 -21.62
N LEU A 9 10.57 -27.32 -20.32
CA LEU A 9 9.82 -26.58 -19.29
C LEU A 9 10.53 -25.26 -18.99
N VAL A 10 9.84 -24.14 -19.16
CA VAL A 10 10.36 -22.80 -18.85
C VAL A 10 9.63 -22.25 -17.62
N LEU A 11 10.37 -22.21 -16.51
CA LEU A 11 9.94 -21.71 -15.21
C LEU A 11 10.32 -20.23 -15.07
N GLY A 12 9.57 -19.47 -14.27
CA GLY A 12 10.00 -18.14 -13.86
C GLY A 12 8.90 -17.25 -13.30
N GLY A 13 9.33 -16.14 -12.68
CA GLY A 13 8.42 -15.16 -12.10
C GLY A 13 7.53 -14.43 -13.12
N VAL A 14 6.58 -13.65 -12.62
CA VAL A 14 5.80 -12.72 -13.45
C VAL A 14 6.74 -11.66 -14.03
N ARG A 15 6.62 -11.38 -15.34
CA ARG A 15 7.50 -10.45 -16.07
C ARG A 15 9.00 -10.79 -16.02
N SER A 16 9.37 -12.03 -15.74
CA SER A 16 10.78 -12.46 -15.79
C SER A 16 11.35 -12.57 -17.20
N GLY A 17 10.50 -12.58 -18.23
CA GLY A 17 10.89 -12.84 -19.63
C GLY A 17 10.65 -14.29 -20.08
N LYS A 18 10.05 -15.16 -19.24
CA LYS A 18 9.84 -16.58 -19.56
C LYS A 18 9.09 -16.85 -20.87
N SER A 19 8.02 -16.12 -21.17
CA SER A 19 7.25 -16.31 -22.40
C SER A 19 8.07 -15.94 -23.64
N ALA A 20 8.82 -14.83 -23.60
CA ALA A 20 9.70 -14.43 -24.69
C ALA A 20 10.85 -15.42 -24.91
N HIS A 21 11.42 -15.97 -23.83
CA HIS A 21 12.42 -17.03 -23.93
C HIS A 21 11.81 -18.30 -24.55
N GLY A 22 10.64 -18.74 -24.08
CA GLY A 22 9.98 -19.92 -24.62
C GLY A 22 9.60 -19.79 -26.10
N GLU A 23 9.12 -18.62 -26.53
CA GLU A 23 8.88 -18.33 -27.95
C GLU A 23 10.16 -18.40 -28.78
N SER A 24 11.29 -17.92 -28.25
CA SER A 24 12.58 -17.95 -28.95
C SER A 24 13.08 -19.37 -29.22
N LEU A 25 12.75 -20.33 -28.35
CA LEU A 25 13.11 -21.75 -28.52
C LEU A 25 12.42 -22.41 -29.72
N LEU A 26 11.29 -21.87 -30.16
CA LEU A 26 10.57 -22.35 -31.34
C LEU A 26 10.81 -21.47 -32.58
N GLY A 27 11.74 -20.51 -32.50
CA GLY A 27 11.92 -19.47 -33.52
C GLY A 27 12.23 -19.97 -34.92
N GLU A 28 12.80 -21.17 -35.07
CA GLU A 28 13.16 -21.77 -36.36
C GLU A 28 12.02 -22.57 -37.03
N HIS A 29 10.94 -22.87 -36.29
CA HIS A 29 9.83 -23.67 -36.80
C HIS A 29 8.90 -22.85 -37.70
N ARG A 30 8.42 -23.46 -38.78
CA ARG A 30 7.53 -22.81 -39.76
C ARG A 30 6.06 -22.85 -39.39
N GLN A 31 5.69 -23.76 -38.50
CA GLN A 31 4.33 -23.91 -37.99
C GLN A 31 4.39 -24.28 -36.51
N ILE A 32 3.65 -23.55 -35.68
CA ILE A 32 3.64 -23.71 -34.22
C ILE A 32 2.20 -23.66 -33.73
N ARG A 33 1.83 -24.57 -32.82
CA ARG A 33 0.55 -24.57 -32.13
C ARG A 33 0.70 -23.85 -30.80
N TYR A 34 -0.02 -22.75 -30.60
CA TYR A 34 -0.09 -22.06 -29.32
C TYR A 34 -1.31 -22.56 -28.55
N LEU A 35 -1.09 -23.33 -27.48
CA LEU A 35 -2.15 -23.83 -26.61
C LEU A 35 -2.36 -22.84 -25.45
N ALA A 36 -3.41 -22.03 -25.58
CA ALA A 36 -3.78 -21.02 -24.59
C ALA A 36 -4.71 -21.64 -23.53
N THR A 37 -4.30 -21.57 -22.27
CA THR A 37 -4.99 -22.22 -21.13
C THR A 37 -5.77 -21.23 -20.26
N GLY A 38 -5.84 -19.96 -20.67
CA GLY A 38 -6.60 -18.92 -19.97
C GLY A 38 -8.12 -19.09 -20.11
N PRO A 39 -8.91 -18.35 -19.30
CA PRO A 39 -10.36 -18.46 -19.33
C PRO A 39 -10.95 -18.04 -20.70
N LEU A 40 -11.83 -18.89 -21.24
CA LEU A 40 -12.49 -18.72 -22.54
C LEU A 40 -13.43 -17.50 -22.60
N THR A 41 -13.84 -16.98 -21.44
CA THR A 41 -14.64 -15.75 -21.31
C THR A 41 -14.16 -14.95 -20.10
N SER A 42 -13.75 -13.70 -20.33
CA SER A 42 -13.46 -12.72 -19.29
C SER A 42 -14.13 -11.40 -19.64
N SER A 43 -14.79 -10.74 -18.67
CA SER A 43 -15.32 -9.38 -18.82
C SER A 43 -14.29 -8.31 -18.43
N ASP A 44 -13.04 -8.71 -18.15
CA ASP A 44 -11.96 -7.83 -17.74
C ASP A 44 -11.26 -7.23 -18.97
N GLY A 45 -11.42 -5.91 -19.15
CA GLY A 45 -10.84 -5.16 -20.26
C GLY A 45 -9.31 -5.17 -20.28
N ASP A 46 -8.65 -5.19 -19.12
CA ASP A 46 -7.18 -5.25 -19.03
C ASP A 46 -6.66 -6.65 -19.43
N TRP A 47 -7.41 -7.70 -19.09
CA TRP A 47 -7.11 -9.06 -19.54
C TRP A 47 -7.28 -9.21 -21.05
N MET A 48 -8.38 -8.67 -21.59
CA MET A 48 -8.64 -8.68 -23.04
C MET A 48 -7.57 -7.92 -23.83
N ASP A 49 -7.10 -6.78 -23.33
CA ASP A 49 -6.03 -6.01 -23.95
C ASP A 49 -4.67 -6.71 -23.88
N ARG A 50 -4.38 -7.43 -22.78
CA ARG A 50 -3.18 -8.28 -22.68
C ARG A 50 -3.22 -9.46 -23.65
N VAL A 51 -4.39 -10.10 -23.81
CA VAL A 51 -4.62 -11.17 -24.80
C VAL A 51 -4.48 -10.62 -26.22
N ARG A 52 -5.00 -9.41 -26.50
CA ARG A 52 -4.85 -8.72 -27.80
C ARG A 52 -3.38 -8.47 -28.13
N ILE A 53 -2.61 -7.88 -27.20
CA ILE A 53 -1.17 -7.63 -27.38
C ILE A 53 -0.38 -8.93 -27.60
N HIS A 54 -0.75 -10.02 -26.92
CA HIS A 54 -0.11 -11.33 -27.14
C HIS A 54 -0.51 -11.96 -28.48
N ARG A 55 -1.74 -11.74 -28.97
CA ARG A 55 -2.18 -12.20 -30.30
C ARG A 55 -1.52 -11.39 -31.42
N GLU A 56 -1.35 -10.08 -31.26
CA GLU A 56 -0.71 -9.19 -32.26
C GLU A 56 0.79 -9.44 -32.43
N ARG A 57 1.46 -10.01 -31.42
CA ARG A 57 2.88 -10.41 -31.48
C ARG A 57 3.12 -11.72 -32.24
N ARG A 58 2.06 -12.45 -32.59
CA ARG A 58 2.16 -13.76 -33.25
C ARG A 58 2.09 -13.57 -34.75
N ASP A 59 3.15 -13.97 -35.43
CA ASP A 59 3.19 -14.01 -36.91
C ASP A 59 2.36 -15.18 -37.45
N ASP A 60 2.19 -15.25 -38.77
CA ASP A 60 1.39 -16.23 -39.50
C ASP A 60 1.71 -17.72 -39.22
N ARG A 61 2.86 -17.99 -38.62
CA ARG A 61 3.32 -19.33 -38.22
C ARG A 61 2.56 -19.93 -37.03
N TYR A 62 1.89 -19.11 -36.21
CA TYR A 62 1.21 -19.58 -35.00
C TYR A 62 -0.28 -19.86 -35.22
N THR A 63 -0.72 -21.08 -34.90
CA THR A 63 -2.14 -21.41 -34.77
C THR A 63 -2.53 -21.46 -33.29
N THR A 64 -3.39 -20.54 -32.85
CA THR A 64 -3.84 -20.48 -31.44
C THR A 64 -5.03 -21.41 -31.22
N ILE A 65 -4.96 -22.24 -30.17
CA ILE A 65 -6.00 -23.15 -29.73
C ILE A 65 -6.27 -22.86 -28.26
N GLU A 66 -7.48 -22.44 -27.93
CA GLU A 66 -7.89 -22.23 -26.54
C GLU A 66 -8.45 -23.54 -25.99
N THR A 67 -7.89 -24.04 -24.90
CA THR A 67 -8.26 -25.34 -24.35
C THR A 67 -7.91 -25.46 -22.87
N THR A 68 -8.76 -26.14 -22.12
CA THR A 68 -8.45 -26.63 -20.76
C THR A 68 -8.11 -28.13 -20.75
N ASP A 69 -8.34 -28.83 -21.87
CA ASP A 69 -7.94 -30.23 -22.11
C ASP A 69 -6.64 -30.23 -22.93
N LEU A 70 -5.52 -30.07 -22.22
CA LEU A 70 -4.19 -30.06 -22.83
C LEU A 70 -3.79 -31.41 -23.40
N GLY A 71 -4.16 -32.51 -22.73
CA GLY A 71 -3.82 -33.86 -23.17
C GLY A 71 -4.42 -34.18 -24.53
N HIS A 72 -5.72 -33.92 -24.72
CA HIS A 72 -6.37 -34.06 -26.02
C HIS A 72 -5.76 -33.13 -27.07
N ALA A 73 -5.54 -31.86 -26.73
CA ALA A 73 -5.00 -30.89 -27.67
C ALA A 73 -3.60 -31.27 -28.16
N LEU A 74 -2.70 -31.71 -27.28
CA LEU A 74 -1.36 -32.17 -27.67
C LEU A 74 -1.44 -33.40 -28.61
N ARG A 75 -2.23 -34.42 -28.24
CA ARG A 75 -2.40 -35.65 -29.02
C ARG A 75 -3.07 -35.45 -30.39
N ALA A 76 -3.82 -34.37 -30.57
CA ALA A 76 -4.50 -34.09 -31.84
C ALA A 76 -3.53 -33.79 -33.00
N ALA A 77 -2.32 -33.31 -32.72
CA ALA A 77 -1.27 -33.12 -33.72
C ALA A 77 0.11 -33.26 -33.07
N PRO A 78 0.58 -34.50 -32.83
CA PRO A 78 1.80 -34.79 -32.09
C PRO A 78 3.09 -34.49 -32.89
N ASP A 79 2.95 -34.24 -34.19
CA ASP A 79 4.02 -33.97 -35.17
C ASP A 79 4.21 -32.47 -35.45
N ILE A 80 3.42 -31.60 -34.82
CA ILE A 80 3.55 -30.14 -34.95
C ILE A 80 4.07 -29.55 -33.62
N PRO A 81 5.11 -28.69 -33.66
CA PRO A 81 5.64 -28.05 -32.46
C PRO A 81 4.57 -27.28 -31.68
N ALA A 82 4.64 -27.31 -30.35
CA ALA A 82 3.63 -26.70 -29.49
C ALA A 82 4.25 -25.79 -28.41
N LEU A 83 3.61 -24.65 -28.15
CA LEU A 83 3.86 -23.77 -27.01
C LEU A 83 2.63 -23.76 -26.11
N VAL A 84 2.78 -24.16 -24.85
CA VAL A 84 1.72 -24.13 -23.84
C VAL A 84 1.96 -22.92 -22.92
N ASP A 85 0.98 -22.02 -22.83
CA ASP A 85 1.09 -20.78 -22.04
C ASP A 85 -0.27 -20.47 -21.37
N ASP A 86 -0.42 -20.66 -20.06
CA ASP A 86 0.56 -21.19 -19.09
C ASP A 86 -0.03 -22.33 -18.22
N LEU A 87 0.84 -23.15 -17.62
CA LEU A 87 0.42 -24.26 -16.76
C LEU A 87 -0.28 -23.80 -15.47
N GLY A 88 -0.07 -22.55 -15.03
CA GLY A 88 -0.77 -21.99 -13.86
C GLY A 88 -2.25 -21.73 -14.13
N ASN A 89 -2.60 -21.17 -15.29
CA ASN A 89 -4.00 -21.00 -15.70
C ASN A 89 -4.68 -22.34 -15.94
N TRP A 90 -3.97 -23.31 -16.54
CA TRP A 90 -4.49 -24.67 -16.68
C TRP A 90 -4.78 -25.29 -15.32
N LEU A 91 -3.84 -25.20 -14.37
CA LEU A 91 -4.02 -25.72 -13.02
C LEU A 91 -5.21 -25.06 -12.31
N THR A 92 -5.41 -23.76 -12.49
CA THR A 92 -6.56 -23.04 -11.95
C THR A 92 -7.87 -23.63 -12.46
N ALA A 93 -7.96 -23.89 -13.77
CA ALA A 93 -9.13 -24.53 -14.38
C ALA A 93 -9.37 -25.96 -13.86
N GLN A 94 -8.31 -26.74 -13.57
CA GLN A 94 -8.45 -28.07 -12.98
C GLN A 94 -8.96 -28.01 -11.53
N ILE A 95 -8.47 -27.05 -10.73
CA ILE A 95 -8.95 -26.83 -9.35
C ILE A 95 -10.43 -26.39 -9.35
N ASP A 96 -10.80 -25.49 -10.27
CA ASP A 96 -12.18 -25.05 -10.45
C ASP A 96 -13.13 -26.19 -10.80
N ALA A 97 -12.71 -27.10 -11.71
CA ALA A 97 -13.52 -28.22 -12.17
C ALA A 97 -13.90 -29.20 -11.05
N VAL A 98 -13.08 -29.28 -9.99
CA VAL A 98 -13.34 -30.10 -8.81
C VAL A 98 -13.84 -29.28 -7.60
N HIS A 99 -14.12 -27.99 -7.79
CA HIS A 99 -14.50 -27.05 -6.72
C HIS A 99 -13.50 -27.01 -5.54
N GLY A 100 -12.21 -27.18 -5.86
CA GLY A 100 -11.15 -27.39 -4.86
C GLY A 100 -10.79 -26.17 -4.02
N TRP A 101 -11.20 -24.96 -4.40
CA TRP A 101 -10.85 -23.73 -3.68
C TRP A 101 -11.47 -23.60 -2.28
N THR A 102 -12.62 -24.24 -2.07
CA THR A 102 -13.44 -24.07 -0.85
C THR A 102 -13.50 -25.30 0.04
N SER A 103 -12.95 -26.44 -0.42
CA SER A 103 -13.00 -27.69 0.32
C SER A 103 -11.78 -27.85 1.23
N GLY A 104 -11.97 -28.07 2.53
CA GLY A 104 -10.90 -28.41 3.48
C GLY A 104 -10.34 -29.84 3.32
N SER A 105 -10.58 -30.49 2.18
CA SER A 105 -10.11 -31.84 1.83
C SER A 105 -8.91 -31.79 0.89
N GLU A 106 -8.10 -32.84 0.91
CA GLU A 106 -6.99 -33.04 -0.02
C GLU A 106 -7.53 -33.06 -1.47
N ILE A 107 -6.98 -32.21 -2.33
CA ILE A 107 -7.39 -32.10 -3.74
C ILE A 107 -6.54 -33.08 -4.54
N ASP A 108 -7.17 -34.11 -5.09
CA ASP A 108 -6.52 -35.07 -5.98
C ASP A 108 -6.61 -34.59 -7.44
N LEU A 109 -5.46 -34.21 -8.00
CA LEU A 109 -5.29 -33.87 -9.42
C LEU A 109 -4.34 -34.84 -10.13
N ASP A 110 -4.05 -36.01 -9.57
CA ASP A 110 -3.08 -36.93 -10.16
C ASP A 110 -3.50 -37.37 -11.56
N GLY A 111 -4.77 -37.74 -11.77
CA GLY A 111 -5.28 -38.17 -13.07
C GLY A 111 -5.06 -37.15 -14.21
N PRO A 112 -5.51 -35.89 -14.07
CA PRO A 112 -5.23 -34.84 -15.06
C PRO A 112 -3.74 -34.56 -15.29
N ILE A 113 -2.91 -34.64 -14.24
CA ILE A 113 -1.46 -34.41 -14.36
C ILE A 113 -0.78 -35.58 -15.08
N ASP A 114 -1.17 -36.82 -14.79
CA ASP A 114 -0.72 -38.04 -15.46
C ASP A 114 -1.03 -37.96 -16.97
N ASP A 115 -2.26 -37.59 -17.32
CA ASP A 115 -2.68 -37.48 -18.71
C ASP A 115 -1.87 -36.43 -19.49
N LEU A 116 -1.56 -35.29 -18.86
CA LEU A 116 -0.68 -34.27 -19.44
C LEU A 116 0.73 -34.82 -19.67
N CYS A 117 1.31 -35.52 -18.68
CA CYS A 117 2.64 -36.10 -18.79
C CYS A 117 2.70 -37.17 -19.90
N ASP A 118 1.69 -38.01 -20.01
CA ASP A 118 1.56 -39.02 -21.05
C ASP A 118 1.42 -38.39 -22.44
N ALA A 119 0.62 -37.33 -22.56
CA ALA A 119 0.49 -36.58 -23.80
C ALA A 119 1.81 -35.96 -24.24
N LEU A 120 2.58 -35.37 -23.31
CA LEU A 120 3.92 -34.85 -23.60
C LEU A 120 4.88 -35.97 -24.04
N GLY A 121 4.81 -37.13 -23.41
CA GLY A 121 5.59 -38.32 -23.80
C GLY A 121 5.31 -38.78 -25.23
N ALA A 122 4.08 -38.63 -25.70
CA ALA A 122 3.64 -39.01 -27.04
C ALA A 122 4.01 -38.00 -28.15
N MET A 123 4.50 -36.80 -27.80
CA MET A 123 4.88 -35.79 -28.79
C MET A 123 6.13 -36.20 -29.56
N THR A 124 6.05 -36.01 -30.89
CA THR A 124 7.14 -36.27 -31.85
C THR A 124 7.78 -35.00 -32.41
N ALA A 125 7.25 -33.83 -32.04
CA ALA A 125 7.80 -32.51 -32.30
C ALA A 125 8.11 -31.77 -31.00
N ASP A 126 8.88 -30.67 -31.08
CA ASP A 126 9.30 -29.88 -29.92
C ASP A 126 8.10 -29.30 -29.16
N VAL A 127 8.18 -29.32 -27.83
CA VAL A 127 7.16 -28.72 -26.96
C VAL A 127 7.81 -27.82 -25.95
N VAL A 128 7.30 -26.60 -25.84
CA VAL A 128 7.69 -25.63 -24.82
C VAL A 128 6.51 -25.39 -23.88
N LEU A 129 6.74 -25.58 -22.59
CA LEU A 129 5.76 -25.35 -21.53
C LEU A 129 6.16 -24.13 -20.72
N ILE A 130 5.30 -23.13 -20.65
CA ILE A 130 5.48 -21.97 -19.77
C ILE A 130 4.77 -22.25 -18.45
N SER A 131 5.49 -22.13 -17.34
CA SER A 131 4.90 -22.23 -16.02
C SER A 131 5.44 -21.14 -15.09
N PRO A 132 4.59 -20.56 -14.24
CA PRO A 132 5.08 -19.73 -13.16
C PRO A 132 5.93 -20.57 -12.18
N GLU A 133 7.07 -20.00 -11.77
CA GLU A 133 7.80 -20.53 -10.62
C GLU A 133 7.17 -19.95 -9.35
N ALA A 134 6.40 -20.78 -8.65
CA ALA A 134 5.79 -20.46 -7.37
C ALA A 134 6.42 -21.32 -6.28
N GLY A 135 6.69 -20.73 -5.10
CA GLY A 135 7.34 -21.43 -3.98
C GLY A 135 8.74 -20.92 -3.63
N LEU A 136 9.34 -20.04 -4.43
CA LEU A 136 10.57 -19.32 -4.08
C LEU A 136 10.32 -18.08 -3.19
N SER A 137 9.09 -17.93 -2.66
CA SER A 137 8.61 -16.78 -1.88
C SER A 137 7.90 -17.24 -0.59
N LEU A 138 7.38 -16.28 0.19
CA LEU A 138 6.63 -16.53 1.43
C LEU A 138 5.40 -17.40 1.16
N VAL A 139 5.09 -18.29 2.11
CA VAL A 139 3.86 -19.11 2.09
C VAL A 139 2.64 -18.18 1.98
N PRO A 140 1.73 -18.38 1.01
CA PRO A 140 0.59 -17.49 0.81
C PRO A 140 -0.29 -17.38 2.07
N PRO A 141 -0.79 -16.19 2.40
CA PRO A 141 -1.57 -15.98 3.62
C PRO A 141 -2.96 -16.63 3.54
N THR A 142 -3.50 -16.78 2.34
CA THR A 142 -4.82 -17.39 2.11
C THR A 142 -4.72 -18.92 1.93
N PRO A 143 -5.73 -19.69 2.39
CA PRO A 143 -5.81 -21.12 2.10
C PRO A 143 -5.75 -21.43 0.60
N ALA A 144 -6.47 -20.67 -0.22
CA ALA A 144 -6.47 -20.81 -1.68
C ALA A 144 -5.06 -20.59 -2.28
N GLY A 145 -4.31 -19.61 -1.79
CA GLY A 145 -2.95 -19.37 -2.24
C GLY A 145 -2.01 -20.53 -1.91
N ARG A 146 -2.12 -21.12 -0.70
CA ARG A 146 -1.31 -22.28 -0.30
C ARG A 146 -1.62 -23.50 -1.16
N VAL A 147 -2.91 -23.79 -1.36
CA VAL A 147 -3.40 -24.86 -2.23
C VAL A 147 -2.82 -24.71 -3.65
N PHE A 148 -2.95 -23.53 -4.25
CA PHE A 148 -2.42 -23.27 -5.58
C PHE A 148 -0.90 -23.46 -5.63
N GLN A 149 -0.17 -22.91 -4.65
CA GLN A 149 1.29 -23.03 -4.60
C GLN A 149 1.75 -24.49 -4.48
N ASP A 150 1.15 -25.28 -3.60
CA ASP A 150 1.54 -26.67 -3.34
C ASP A 150 1.25 -27.56 -4.56
N LEU A 151 0.07 -27.39 -5.18
CA LEU A 151 -0.31 -28.11 -6.39
C LEU A 151 0.54 -27.69 -7.60
N LEU A 152 0.87 -26.40 -7.74
CA LEU A 152 1.73 -25.91 -8.82
C LEU A 152 3.17 -26.42 -8.68
N GLY A 153 3.69 -26.48 -7.45
CA GLY A 153 4.99 -27.10 -7.18
C GLY A 153 5.01 -28.59 -7.56
N THR A 154 3.95 -29.33 -7.21
CA THR A 154 3.79 -30.74 -7.58
C THR A 154 3.71 -30.91 -9.10
N LEU A 155 2.87 -30.12 -9.78
CA LEU A 155 2.76 -30.12 -11.24
C LEU A 155 4.10 -29.83 -11.92
N ASN A 156 4.79 -28.76 -11.52
CA ASN A 156 6.08 -28.39 -12.10
C ASN A 156 7.13 -29.49 -11.91
N ALA A 157 7.17 -30.12 -10.73
CA ALA A 157 8.09 -31.23 -10.46
C ALA A 157 7.82 -32.44 -11.36
N ARG A 158 6.55 -32.80 -11.58
CA ARG A 158 6.16 -33.93 -12.42
C ARG A 158 6.40 -33.68 -13.91
N VAL A 159 6.07 -32.47 -14.39
CA VAL A 159 6.35 -32.06 -15.77
C VAL A 159 7.86 -31.98 -16.03
N ALA A 160 8.64 -31.47 -15.06
CA ALA A 160 10.10 -31.43 -15.18
C ALA A 160 10.74 -32.82 -15.36
N GLN A 161 10.16 -33.87 -14.80
CA GLN A 161 10.67 -35.25 -14.94
C GLN A 161 10.51 -35.81 -16.35
N VAL A 162 9.51 -35.35 -17.12
CA VAL A 162 9.25 -35.81 -18.49
C VAL A 162 9.85 -34.89 -19.56
N CYS A 163 10.43 -33.75 -19.16
CA CYS A 163 11.12 -32.81 -20.05
C CYS A 163 12.61 -33.12 -20.19
N GLU A 164 13.13 -33.06 -21.41
CA GLU A 164 14.58 -33.12 -21.68
C GLU A 164 15.33 -31.90 -21.13
N ARG A 165 14.65 -30.74 -21.08
CA ARG A 165 15.25 -29.47 -20.68
C ARG A 165 14.33 -28.73 -19.71
N VAL A 166 14.94 -28.16 -18.67
CA VAL A 166 14.24 -27.25 -17.76
C VAL A 166 15.06 -25.97 -17.65
N ASP A 167 14.43 -24.84 -17.94
CA ASP A 167 15.05 -23.52 -17.87
C ASP A 167 14.31 -22.68 -16.82
N LEU A 168 15.04 -22.03 -15.92
CA LEU A 168 14.52 -21.03 -14.98
C LEU A 168 14.92 -19.64 -15.45
N VAL A 169 13.94 -18.79 -15.72
CA VAL A 169 14.15 -17.41 -16.15
C VAL A 169 14.00 -16.46 -14.97
N VAL A 170 15.11 -15.82 -14.59
CA VAL A 170 15.20 -14.85 -13.49
C VAL A 170 15.71 -13.53 -14.03
N ALA A 171 14.89 -12.48 -13.93
CA ALA A 171 15.24 -11.13 -14.39
C ALA A 171 15.80 -11.08 -15.83
N GLY A 172 15.16 -11.79 -16.76
CA GLY A 172 15.56 -11.88 -18.17
C GLY A 172 16.76 -12.78 -18.45
N ARG A 173 17.33 -13.43 -17.42
CA ARG A 173 18.46 -14.36 -17.55
C ARG A 173 17.97 -15.80 -17.45
N VAL A 174 18.47 -16.63 -18.34
CA VAL A 174 18.11 -18.05 -18.43
C VAL A 174 19.14 -18.87 -17.65
N LEU A 175 18.66 -19.64 -16.69
CA LEU A 175 19.43 -20.64 -15.94
C LEU A 175 18.93 -22.02 -16.38
N ASN A 176 19.81 -22.84 -16.96
CA ASN A 176 19.46 -24.22 -17.24
C ASN A 176 19.52 -25.03 -15.94
N LEU A 177 18.41 -25.65 -15.57
CA LEU A 177 18.33 -26.49 -14.38
C LEU A 177 18.75 -27.92 -14.76
N PRO A 178 19.80 -28.47 -14.11
CA PRO A 178 20.23 -29.83 -14.40
C PRO A 178 19.13 -30.82 -13.99
N ALA A 179 19.02 -31.92 -14.75
CA ALA A 179 18.16 -33.03 -14.35
C ALA A 179 18.53 -33.48 -12.93
N ALA A 180 17.53 -33.66 -12.06
CA ALA A 180 17.76 -34.18 -10.73
C ALA A 180 18.44 -35.57 -10.85
N PRO A 181 19.56 -35.83 -10.15
CA PRO A 181 20.03 -37.19 -10.01
C PRO A 181 18.90 -38.00 -9.38
N GLY A 182 18.49 -39.10 -10.02
CA GLY A 182 17.37 -39.93 -9.57
C GLY A 182 17.49 -40.39 -8.10
N PRO A 183 16.42 -40.96 -7.51
CA PRO A 183 16.36 -41.22 -6.08
C PRO A 183 17.52 -42.12 -5.61
N MET A 184 18.39 -41.57 -4.76
CA MET A 184 19.49 -42.28 -4.13
C MET A 184 18.95 -43.16 -3.00
N LEU A 185 18.38 -44.32 -3.36
CA LEU A 185 18.19 -45.44 -2.45
C LEU A 185 19.56 -46.09 -2.16
N THR A 186 20.02 -45.92 -0.93
CA THR A 186 21.10 -46.61 -0.21
C THR A 186 21.99 -47.58 -1.01
N ARG A 187 23.28 -47.25 -1.13
CA ARG A 187 24.35 -48.23 -0.97
C ARG A 187 25.67 -47.58 -0.55
N SER A 188 26.15 -48.00 0.61
CA SER A 188 27.47 -47.72 1.15
C SER A 188 28.57 -48.18 0.20
N THR A 189 29.55 -47.33 -0.12
CA THR A 189 30.97 -47.69 -0.13
C THR A 189 31.86 -46.44 -0.20
N THR A 190 32.87 -46.48 0.66
CA THR A 190 34.06 -45.63 0.83
C THR A 190 34.77 -45.16 -0.45
N GLY A 191 35.27 -43.92 -0.46
CA GLY A 191 36.27 -43.46 -1.44
C GLY A 191 36.64 -41.98 -1.31
N SER A 192 37.94 -41.71 -1.18
CA SER A 192 38.64 -40.47 -0.80
C SER A 192 38.48 -39.23 -1.69
N ALA A 193 38.69 -38.07 -1.06
CA ALA A 193 38.75 -36.71 -1.61
C ALA A 193 40.01 -36.39 -2.44
N THR A 194 39.92 -35.41 -3.35
CA THR A 194 40.98 -34.41 -3.63
C THR A 194 40.39 -33.14 -4.30
N PRO A 195 40.83 -31.91 -3.96
CA PRO A 195 40.29 -30.66 -4.51
C PRO A 195 41.25 -30.01 -5.54
N ALA A 196 40.68 -29.28 -6.50
CA ALA A 196 41.37 -28.33 -7.38
C ALA A 196 40.31 -27.47 -8.09
N SER A 197 40.47 -26.21 -8.45
CA SER A 197 41.38 -25.11 -8.12
C SER A 197 40.88 -23.91 -8.96
N ASP A 198 41.23 -22.71 -8.54
CA ASP A 198 40.85 -21.40 -9.09
C ASP A 198 40.81 -21.28 -10.62
N THR A 199 39.84 -20.51 -11.13
CA THR A 199 40.01 -19.78 -12.40
C THR A 199 39.29 -18.44 -12.41
N GLN A 200 40.00 -17.47 -12.98
CA GLN A 200 39.91 -16.04 -12.87
C GLN A 200 38.93 -15.43 -13.89
N LEU A 201 38.16 -14.41 -13.51
CA LEU A 201 37.27 -13.65 -14.41
C LEU A 201 38.05 -12.76 -15.39
N PRO A 202 37.59 -12.61 -16.65
CA PRO A 202 37.98 -11.49 -17.50
C PRO A 202 37.01 -10.30 -17.39
N THR A 203 37.63 -9.13 -17.48
CA THR A 203 37.13 -7.76 -17.42
C THR A 203 36.31 -7.38 -18.66
N ALA A 204 35.26 -6.57 -18.45
CA ALA A 204 34.42 -6.04 -19.53
C ALA A 204 34.99 -4.72 -20.09
N THR A 205 35.10 -4.65 -21.42
CA THR A 205 35.37 -3.43 -22.19
C THR A 205 34.06 -2.70 -22.52
N THR A 206 34.06 -1.39 -22.34
CA THR A 206 33.02 -0.43 -22.69
C THR A 206 32.94 -0.22 -24.20
N SER A 207 31.72 -0.09 -24.74
CA SER A 207 31.50 0.52 -26.05
C SER A 207 30.26 1.42 -26.02
N ASP A 208 30.47 2.67 -26.42
CA ASP A 208 29.48 3.71 -26.70
C ASP A 208 28.45 3.27 -27.74
N HIS A 209 27.19 3.69 -27.56
CA HIS A 209 26.26 3.85 -28.67
C HIS A 209 25.36 5.07 -28.47
N ASP A 210 25.28 5.83 -29.55
CA ASP A 210 24.78 7.19 -29.69
C ASP A 210 23.54 7.16 -30.61
N GLY A 211 22.50 7.92 -30.24
CA GLY A 211 21.35 8.33 -31.05
C GLY A 211 20.05 7.50 -30.97
N PRO A 212 18.89 8.02 -31.43
CA PRO A 212 18.45 9.43 -31.53
C PRO A 212 17.13 9.71 -30.79
N THR A 213 16.90 10.99 -30.50
CA THR A 213 15.73 11.58 -29.85
C THR A 213 14.53 11.67 -30.80
N LEU A 214 13.33 11.24 -30.37
CA LEU A 214 12.07 11.51 -31.05
C LEU A 214 11.03 12.06 -30.07
N THR A 215 10.69 13.33 -30.26
CA THR A 215 9.57 14.04 -29.63
C THR A 215 8.31 13.89 -30.50
N PRO A 216 7.12 13.70 -29.91
CA PRO A 216 5.88 14.11 -30.55
C PRO A 216 5.25 15.28 -29.79
N SER A 217 4.93 16.34 -30.53
CA SER A 217 4.14 17.48 -30.09
C SER A 217 2.70 17.26 -30.55
N ILE A 218 1.73 17.27 -29.63
CA ILE A 218 0.30 17.37 -29.93
C ILE A 218 -0.26 18.52 -29.10
N ALA A 219 -0.79 19.54 -29.78
CA ALA A 219 -1.45 20.68 -29.18
C ALA A 219 -2.84 20.28 -28.66
N ILE A 220 -3.09 20.45 -27.36
CA ILE A 220 -4.40 20.33 -26.74
C ILE A 220 -4.87 21.73 -26.36
N THR A 221 -6.03 22.12 -26.86
CA THR A 221 -6.70 23.38 -26.55
C THR A 221 -7.24 23.32 -25.12
N THR A 222 -6.60 23.99 -24.17
CA THR A 222 -7.08 24.14 -22.79
C THR A 222 -8.16 25.21 -22.71
N THR A 223 -9.39 24.80 -22.40
CA THR A 223 -10.41 25.68 -21.84
C THR A 223 -9.99 26.09 -20.43
N ASP A 224 -9.93 27.40 -20.20
CA ASP A 224 -9.57 28.05 -18.93
C ASP A 224 -10.57 27.68 -17.83
N ILE A 225 -10.14 26.83 -16.90
CA ILE A 225 -10.71 26.76 -15.55
C ILE A 225 -9.75 27.55 -14.69
N SER A 226 -10.14 28.77 -14.31
CA SER A 226 -9.37 29.62 -13.41
C SER A 226 -8.96 28.82 -12.18
N ALA A 227 -7.66 28.58 -12.02
CA ALA A 227 -7.12 28.09 -10.77
C ALA A 227 -7.48 29.08 -9.65
N PRO A 228 -7.87 28.62 -8.45
CA PRO A 228 -7.97 29.50 -7.29
C PRO A 228 -6.59 30.15 -7.07
N GLU A 229 -6.59 31.42 -6.65
CA GLU A 229 -5.35 32.15 -6.38
C GLU A 229 -4.48 31.38 -5.38
N PRO A 230 -3.14 31.34 -5.58
CA PRO A 230 -2.24 30.67 -4.66
C PRO A 230 -2.36 31.30 -3.27
N VAL A 231 -2.80 30.49 -2.30
CA VAL A 231 -2.80 30.89 -0.89
C VAL A 231 -1.34 31.06 -0.48
N ALA A 232 -0.90 32.30 -0.29
CA ALA A 232 0.45 32.62 0.12
C ALA A 232 0.80 31.88 1.43
N ALA A 233 1.98 31.27 1.48
CA ALA A 233 2.50 30.61 2.67
C ALA A 233 2.64 31.63 3.82
N VAL A 234 1.66 31.67 4.72
CA VAL A 234 1.74 32.49 5.93
C VAL A 234 2.72 31.79 6.87
N GLY A 235 3.86 32.40 7.17
CA GLY A 235 4.85 31.86 8.11
C GLY A 235 4.31 31.73 9.53
N PHE A 236 4.99 30.93 10.37
CA PHE A 236 4.70 30.86 11.81
C PHE A 236 5.13 32.17 12.50
N SER A 237 4.40 32.58 13.56
CA SER A 237 4.63 33.82 14.31
C SER A 237 6.09 33.97 14.76
N ALA A 238 6.64 35.19 14.79
CA ALA A 238 8.03 35.48 15.17
C ALA A 238 8.34 35.38 16.69
N GLY A 239 7.59 34.56 17.44
CA GLY A 239 7.75 34.40 18.89
C GLY A 239 9.09 33.77 19.32
N PRO A 240 9.40 33.75 20.64
CA PRO A 240 10.58 33.05 21.17
C PRO A 240 10.59 31.56 20.80
N ARG A 241 11.77 30.94 20.77
CA ARG A 241 11.87 29.48 20.58
C ARG A 241 11.13 28.76 21.71
N PRO A 242 10.47 27.63 21.42
CA PRO A 242 9.78 26.86 22.44
C PRO A 242 10.79 26.33 23.46
N ASP A 243 10.39 26.33 24.73
CA ASP A 243 11.17 25.70 25.79
C ASP A 243 11.07 24.18 25.64
N PRO A 244 12.21 23.47 25.43
CA PRO A 244 12.18 22.02 25.31
C PRO A 244 12.00 21.33 26.66
N THR A 245 12.05 22.02 27.80
CA THR A 245 11.98 21.38 29.13
C THR A 245 10.69 20.56 29.27
N ASP A 246 10.86 19.27 29.59
CA ASP A 246 9.77 18.30 29.75
C ASP A 246 8.76 18.30 28.58
N ALA A 247 9.25 18.54 27.36
CA ALA A 247 8.39 18.60 26.18
C ALA A 247 7.55 17.32 26.01
N GLU A 248 8.11 16.17 26.39
CA GLU A 248 7.48 14.85 26.37
C GLU A 248 6.31 14.67 27.36
N VAL A 249 6.10 15.61 28.28
CA VAL A 249 5.04 15.55 29.29
C VAL A 249 3.81 16.31 28.79
N PHE A 250 2.70 15.59 28.61
CA PHE A 250 1.42 16.13 28.19
C PHE A 250 0.40 16.13 29.34
N ALA A 251 -0.50 17.11 29.31
CA ALA A 251 -1.66 17.10 30.20
C ALA A 251 -2.58 15.91 29.86
N PRO A 252 -3.37 15.39 30.83
CA PRO A 252 -4.32 14.32 30.56
C PRO A 252 -5.29 14.68 29.44
N ILE A 253 -5.45 13.78 28.46
CA ILE A 253 -6.34 13.99 27.33
C ILE A 253 -7.79 13.87 27.75
N THR A 254 -8.55 14.95 27.57
CA THR A 254 -10.02 14.89 27.64
C THR A 254 -10.54 14.25 26.34
N PRO A 255 -11.36 13.20 26.37
CA PRO A 255 -11.98 12.66 25.16
C PRO A 255 -12.95 13.66 24.53
N PRO A 256 -13.28 13.52 23.23
CA PRO A 256 -14.46 14.16 22.64
C PRO A 256 -15.73 13.88 23.46
N ASP A 257 -16.69 14.82 23.42
CA ASP A 257 -17.86 14.79 24.31
C ASP A 257 -18.87 13.69 23.92
N GLU A 258 -19.01 12.67 24.77
CA GLU A 258 -19.92 11.55 24.51
C GLU A 258 -21.40 11.94 24.60
N ALA A 259 -21.78 12.94 25.41
CA ALA A 259 -23.16 13.42 25.43
C ALA A 259 -23.51 14.07 24.10
N ILE A 260 -22.60 14.88 23.55
CA ILE A 260 -22.75 15.47 22.22
C ILE A 260 -22.73 14.39 21.13
N ALA A 261 -21.90 13.36 21.25
CA ALA A 261 -21.92 12.22 20.33
C ALA A 261 -23.30 11.55 20.31
N GLN A 262 -23.92 11.34 21.48
CA GLN A 262 -25.27 10.81 21.59
C GLN A 262 -26.31 11.75 20.98
N ASP A 263 -26.17 13.06 21.19
CA ASP A 263 -27.06 14.07 20.60
C ASP A 263 -26.97 14.06 19.06
N ALA A 264 -25.77 13.94 18.50
CA ALA A 264 -25.55 13.80 17.07
C ALA A 264 -26.14 12.50 16.50
N ARG A 265 -25.99 11.36 17.19
CA ARG A 265 -26.64 10.09 16.80
C ARG A 265 -28.17 10.22 16.81
N ARG A 266 -28.75 10.85 17.84
CA ARG A 266 -30.21 11.11 17.90
C ARG A 266 -30.66 12.02 16.76
N ARG A 267 -29.88 13.06 16.44
CA ARG A 267 -30.16 13.95 15.31
C ARG A 267 -30.12 13.21 13.98
N HIS A 268 -29.11 12.36 13.73
CA HIS A 268 -29.04 11.56 12.51
C HIS A 268 -30.27 10.67 12.28
N ALA A 269 -30.89 10.17 13.35
CA ALA A 269 -32.09 9.35 13.29
C ALA A 269 -33.35 10.14 12.88
N THR A 270 -33.35 11.48 13.04
CA THR A 270 -34.49 12.33 12.65
C THR A 270 -34.35 12.95 11.27
N LEU A 271 -33.15 12.94 10.67
CA LEU A 271 -32.91 13.45 9.31
C LEU A 271 -33.72 12.65 8.28
N THR A 272 -34.17 13.30 7.20
CA THR A 272 -35.02 12.73 6.14
C THR A 272 -34.27 11.70 5.29
N LYS A 273 -33.93 10.57 5.90
CA LYS A 273 -33.21 9.42 5.33
C LYS A 273 -33.52 8.17 6.16
N PRO A 274 -33.46 6.95 5.61
CA PRO A 274 -33.52 5.75 6.42
C PRO A 274 -32.39 5.75 7.47
N PRO A 275 -32.64 5.32 8.72
CA PRO A 275 -31.61 5.24 9.75
C PRO A 275 -30.38 4.45 9.29
N GLY A 276 -29.18 5.00 9.47
CA GLY A 276 -27.90 4.39 9.08
C GLY A 276 -27.62 4.33 7.58
N SER A 277 -28.48 4.88 6.72
CA SER A 277 -28.30 4.80 5.26
C SER A 277 -27.10 5.57 4.70
N LEU A 278 -26.52 6.51 5.45
CA LEU A 278 -25.26 7.18 5.08
C LEU A 278 -24.03 6.49 5.70
N GLY A 279 -24.23 5.39 6.44
CA GLY A 279 -23.18 4.55 7.00
C GLY A 279 -22.12 5.36 7.75
N ARG A 280 -20.87 5.18 7.35
CA ARG A 280 -19.71 5.78 8.00
C ARG A 280 -19.65 7.31 7.92
N VAL A 281 -20.36 7.94 6.98
CA VAL A 281 -20.47 9.40 6.96
C VAL A 281 -21.21 9.91 8.21
N GLU A 282 -22.17 9.13 8.74
CA GLU A 282 -22.85 9.46 10.00
C GLU A 282 -21.89 9.37 11.19
N GLU A 283 -21.02 8.36 11.21
CA GLU A 283 -20.01 8.19 12.27
C GLU A 283 -19.03 9.36 12.30
N ILE A 284 -18.60 9.85 11.13
CA ILE A 284 -17.71 11.02 11.00
C ILE A 284 -18.42 12.29 11.48
N GLY A 285 -19.72 12.45 11.15
CA GLY A 285 -20.54 13.56 11.62
C GLY A 285 -20.68 13.58 13.15
N VAL A 286 -20.88 12.40 13.75
CA VAL A 286 -20.91 12.22 15.21
C VAL A 286 -19.56 12.57 15.84
N TRP A 287 -18.47 12.10 15.25
CA TRP A 287 -17.12 12.38 15.73
C TRP A 287 -16.81 13.88 15.73
N ILE A 288 -17.08 14.58 14.63
CA ILE A 288 -16.77 16.02 14.55
C ILE A 288 -17.64 16.85 15.51
N ALA A 289 -18.92 16.47 15.68
CA ALA A 289 -19.80 17.08 16.68
C ALA A 289 -19.24 16.91 18.10
N ALA A 290 -18.81 15.69 18.45
CA ALA A 290 -18.20 15.39 19.74
C ALA A 290 -16.88 16.14 19.96
N CYS A 291 -16.04 16.27 18.92
CA CYS A 291 -14.80 17.05 18.99
C CYS A 291 -15.05 18.54 19.25
N GLN A 292 -16.04 19.12 18.57
CA GLN A 292 -16.40 20.53 18.76
C GLN A 292 -17.26 20.79 20.02
N GLY A 293 -17.78 19.74 20.66
CA GLY A 293 -18.65 19.86 21.83
C GLY A 293 -20.01 20.48 21.54
N GLN A 294 -20.50 20.38 20.30
CA GLN A 294 -21.81 20.92 19.90
C GLN A 294 -22.49 20.07 18.82
N CYS A 295 -23.83 20.02 18.85
CA CYS A 295 -24.67 19.36 17.85
C CYS A 295 -25.81 20.29 17.41
N PRO A 296 -25.98 20.58 16.10
CA PRO A 296 -25.08 20.16 15.01
C PRO A 296 -23.68 20.82 15.14
N PRO A 297 -22.63 20.21 14.55
CA PRO A 297 -21.30 20.81 14.50
C PRO A 297 -21.34 22.11 13.68
N ALA A 298 -20.41 23.04 13.97
CA ALA A 298 -20.11 24.15 13.09
C ALA A 298 -19.39 23.65 11.83
N PRO A 299 -19.64 24.28 10.66
CA PRO A 299 -18.89 23.99 9.43
C PRO A 299 -17.39 24.18 9.62
N LEU A 300 -16.60 23.33 8.96
CA LEU A 300 -15.15 23.43 8.93
C LEU A 300 -14.73 24.39 7.79
N THR A 301 -14.17 25.53 8.19
CA THR A 301 -13.89 26.69 7.33
C THR A 301 -12.41 27.04 7.25
N SER A 302 -11.59 26.60 8.20
CA SER A 302 -10.16 26.96 8.29
C SER A 302 -9.22 25.75 8.47
N PRO A 303 -9.34 24.67 7.66
CA PRO A 303 -8.43 23.53 7.78
C PRO A 303 -7.01 23.89 7.37
N THR A 304 -6.01 23.41 8.13
CA THR A 304 -4.58 23.65 7.84
C THR A 304 -3.76 22.38 7.79
N VAL A 305 -3.05 22.18 6.68
CA VAL A 305 -2.03 21.16 6.47
C VAL A 305 -0.68 21.65 6.96
N VAL A 306 0.01 20.85 7.76
CA VAL A 306 1.41 21.06 8.13
C VAL A 306 2.25 19.92 7.62
N VAL A 307 3.21 20.22 6.74
CA VAL A 307 4.18 19.27 6.21
C VAL A 307 5.49 19.41 6.99
N PHE A 308 5.80 18.40 7.81
CA PHE A 308 7.06 18.32 8.55
C PHE A 308 8.16 17.72 7.67
N ALA A 309 9.18 18.51 7.36
CA ALA A 309 10.25 18.11 6.45
C ALA A 309 11.56 17.76 7.18
N GLY A 310 12.19 16.65 6.80
CA GLY A 310 13.44 16.19 7.40
C GLY A 310 14.15 15.13 6.58
N ASP A 311 15.48 15.22 6.49
CA ASP A 311 16.30 14.21 5.85
C ASP A 311 16.70 13.10 6.82
N HIS A 312 16.89 11.89 6.30
CA HIS A 312 17.18 10.72 7.11
C HIS A 312 18.50 10.06 6.73
N GLY A 313 19.41 9.87 7.70
CA GLY A 313 20.75 9.33 7.43
C GLY A 313 20.73 7.96 6.75
N VAL A 314 19.69 7.15 7.04
CA VAL A 314 19.47 5.83 6.44
C VAL A 314 19.22 5.88 4.93
N ALA A 315 18.79 7.02 4.38
CA ALA A 315 18.57 7.21 2.94
C ALA A 315 19.84 6.95 2.12
N ARG A 316 21.02 7.28 2.67
CA ARG A 316 22.34 7.00 2.05
C ARG A 316 22.60 5.50 1.87
N GLY A 317 21.86 4.65 2.57
CA GLY A 317 21.85 3.19 2.40
C GLY A 317 21.05 2.69 1.20
N GLY A 318 20.46 3.58 0.38
CA GLY A 318 19.70 3.20 -0.81
C GLY A 318 18.38 2.50 -0.51
N VAL A 319 17.70 2.95 0.56
CA VAL A 319 16.38 2.45 1.00
C VAL A 319 15.19 3.16 0.32
N SER A 320 15.47 4.15 -0.54
CA SER A 320 14.50 4.88 -1.36
C SER A 320 14.90 4.79 -2.84
N ALA A 321 13.91 4.93 -3.73
CA ALA A 321 14.13 5.04 -5.18
C ALA A 321 14.71 6.41 -5.59
N PHE A 322 14.58 7.42 -4.72
CA PHE A 322 15.05 8.78 -4.96
C PHE A 322 16.29 9.10 -4.10
N PRO A 323 17.21 9.94 -4.58
CA PRO A 323 18.36 10.36 -3.82
C PRO A 323 17.97 11.41 -2.74
N PRO A 324 18.73 11.55 -1.64
CA PRO A 324 18.36 12.40 -0.49
C PRO A 324 18.10 13.87 -0.85
N GLU A 325 18.79 14.42 -1.85
CA GLU A 325 18.66 15.82 -2.25
C GLU A 325 17.25 16.19 -2.74
N VAL A 326 16.43 15.19 -3.09
CA VAL A 326 15.02 15.39 -3.48
C VAL A 326 14.18 15.97 -2.34
N THR A 327 14.53 15.73 -1.06
CA THR A 327 13.81 16.33 0.08
C THR A 327 13.77 17.85 -0.03
N ALA A 328 14.93 18.49 -0.21
CA ALA A 328 15.03 19.95 -0.33
C ALA A 328 14.32 20.49 -1.57
N GLN A 329 14.38 19.75 -2.69
CA GLN A 329 13.70 20.11 -3.93
C GLN A 329 12.17 20.08 -3.76
N MET A 330 11.64 19.06 -3.09
CA MET A 330 10.21 18.96 -2.82
C MET A 330 9.75 19.98 -1.78
N VAL A 331 10.55 20.29 -0.76
CA VAL A 331 10.26 21.40 0.18
C VAL A 331 10.12 22.73 -0.57
N ALA A 332 11.04 23.02 -1.50
CA ALA A 332 10.94 24.21 -2.34
C ALA A 332 9.69 24.17 -3.23
N ASN A 333 9.35 23.02 -3.80
CA ASN A 333 8.16 22.86 -4.64
C ASN A 333 6.85 23.07 -3.85
N ILE A 334 6.74 22.48 -2.65
CA ILE A 334 5.56 22.64 -1.80
C ILE A 334 5.43 24.10 -1.33
N SER A 335 6.55 24.74 -0.96
CA SER A 335 6.58 26.15 -0.59
C SER A 335 6.17 27.09 -1.74
N ALA A 336 6.47 26.70 -2.99
CA ALA A 336 6.08 27.43 -4.19
C ALA A 336 4.64 27.14 -4.65
N GLY A 337 3.91 26.25 -3.96
CA GLY A 337 2.54 25.88 -4.34
C GLY A 337 2.44 24.82 -5.44
N GLY A 338 3.55 24.18 -5.83
CA GLY A 338 3.62 23.31 -6.99
C GLY A 338 3.45 21.81 -6.72
N ALA A 339 3.31 21.39 -5.46
CA ALA A 339 3.15 19.97 -5.13
C ALA A 339 1.69 19.51 -5.17
N ALA A 340 1.48 18.19 -5.17
CA ALA A 340 0.14 17.61 -5.24
C ALA A 340 -0.72 18.06 -4.05
N VAL A 341 -0.14 18.11 -2.84
CA VAL A 341 -0.85 18.60 -1.64
C VAL A 341 -1.35 20.03 -1.81
N ASN A 342 -0.60 20.92 -2.46
CA ASN A 342 -1.03 22.31 -2.71
C ASN A 342 -2.25 22.36 -3.63
N VAL A 343 -2.20 21.61 -4.73
CA VAL A 343 -3.30 21.54 -5.71
C VAL A 343 -4.58 21.03 -5.05
N MET A 344 -4.48 19.95 -4.26
CA MET A 344 -5.63 19.37 -3.57
C MET A 344 -6.14 20.28 -2.46
N ALA A 345 -5.25 20.88 -1.66
CA ALA A 345 -5.61 21.77 -0.57
C ALA A 345 -6.34 23.02 -1.07
N GLY A 346 -5.85 23.63 -2.16
CA GLY A 346 -6.49 24.77 -2.80
C GLY A 346 -7.91 24.47 -3.30
N ARG A 347 -8.19 23.21 -3.69
CA ARG A 347 -9.54 22.80 -4.11
C ARG A 347 -10.54 22.71 -2.96
N VAL A 348 -10.06 22.42 -1.75
CA VAL A 348 -10.91 22.12 -0.57
C VAL A 348 -10.86 23.22 0.49
N GLY A 349 -10.22 24.35 0.17
CA GLY A 349 -10.09 25.49 1.07
C GLY A 349 -9.11 25.28 2.23
N ALA A 350 -8.18 24.33 2.11
CA ALA A 350 -7.16 24.08 3.13
C ALA A 350 -5.89 24.91 2.85
N THR A 351 -5.29 25.43 3.92
CA THR A 351 -3.99 26.11 3.85
C THR A 351 -2.86 25.10 3.99
N VAL A 352 -1.76 25.23 3.23
CA VAL A 352 -0.57 24.38 3.36
C VAL A 352 0.58 25.16 3.95
N LYS A 353 1.20 24.61 5.00
CA LYS A 353 2.42 25.13 5.63
C LYS A 353 3.49 24.05 5.62
N VAL A 354 4.71 24.41 5.26
CA VAL A 354 5.88 23.51 5.33
C VAL A 354 6.79 23.97 6.45
N VAL A 355 7.30 23.03 7.23
CA VAL A 355 8.26 23.31 8.31
C VAL A 355 9.48 22.43 8.11
N ASP A 356 10.64 23.06 8.01
CA ASP A 356 11.91 22.36 7.99
C ASP A 356 12.35 22.05 9.42
N MET A 357 12.32 20.76 9.77
CA MET A 357 12.80 20.24 11.04
C MET A 357 14.25 19.77 10.95
N SER A 358 14.64 19.18 9.82
CA SER A 358 15.99 18.63 9.64
C SER A 358 16.44 18.41 8.19
N VAL A 359 16.00 19.22 7.23
CA VAL A 359 16.44 19.11 5.82
C VAL A 359 17.94 19.36 5.74
N ASP A 360 18.67 18.52 4.99
CA ASP A 360 20.13 18.61 4.75
C ASP A 360 20.50 19.65 3.69
N ALA A 361 19.81 20.79 3.72
CA ALA A 361 20.04 21.94 2.86
C ALA A 361 19.77 23.23 3.64
N ASP A 362 20.19 24.36 3.11
CA ASP A 362 19.68 25.65 3.59
C ASP A 362 18.31 25.88 2.93
N THR A 363 17.30 26.20 3.74
CA THR A 363 15.96 26.57 3.28
C THR A 363 15.67 28.02 3.64
N ALA A 364 14.56 28.56 3.14
CA ALA A 364 14.16 29.91 3.49
C ALA A 364 13.96 30.07 5.02
N PRO A 365 14.33 31.22 5.63
CA PRO A 365 14.28 31.42 7.09
C PRO A 365 12.91 31.13 7.72
N GLU A 366 11.83 31.42 7.01
CA GLU A 366 10.45 31.17 7.42
C GLU A 366 10.10 29.68 7.51
N LEU A 367 10.78 28.82 6.74
CA LEU A 367 10.64 27.36 6.79
C LEU A 367 11.52 26.76 7.89
N SER A 368 12.74 27.27 8.06
CA SER A 368 13.76 26.74 8.98
C SER A 368 13.69 27.28 10.41
N ARG A 369 12.63 28.01 10.77
CA ARG A 369 12.45 28.55 12.14
C ARG A 369 12.64 27.49 13.23
N TYR A 370 12.15 26.28 12.97
CA TYR A 370 12.19 25.14 13.89
C TYR A 370 13.24 24.09 13.51
N LYS A 371 14.19 24.42 12.61
CA LYS A 371 15.24 23.47 12.21
C LYS A 371 16.11 23.14 13.43
N VAL A 372 16.14 21.86 13.78
CA VAL A 372 16.91 21.33 14.91
C VAL A 372 18.32 20.96 14.48
N ARG A 373 18.47 20.36 13.29
CA ARG A 373 19.76 19.93 12.73
C ARG A 373 19.70 19.75 11.22
N ARG A 374 20.76 19.21 10.59
CA ARG A 374 20.78 18.79 9.18
C ARG A 374 20.86 17.27 9.09
N SER A 375 19.79 16.64 8.59
CA SER A 375 19.57 15.19 8.54
C SER A 375 19.61 14.51 9.92
N SER A 376 18.90 13.41 10.10
CA SER A 376 19.21 12.46 11.17
C SER A 376 20.50 11.69 10.86
N ASP A 377 21.11 11.10 11.89
CA ASP A 377 22.15 10.09 11.71
C ASP A 377 21.57 8.75 11.24
N ASP A 378 22.44 7.83 10.83
CA ASP A 378 21.99 6.54 10.29
C ASP A 378 21.60 5.55 11.41
N LEU A 379 20.28 5.35 11.55
CA LEU A 379 19.67 4.47 12.55
C LEU A 379 20.23 3.03 12.56
N ARG A 380 20.84 2.58 11.46
CA ARG A 380 21.48 1.25 11.36
C ARG A 380 22.68 1.14 12.30
N THR A 381 23.41 2.24 12.50
CA THR A 381 24.71 2.25 13.20
C THR A 381 24.71 3.10 14.45
N THR A 382 23.99 4.21 14.46
CA THR A 382 23.94 5.18 15.57
C THR A 382 22.49 5.51 15.93
N ASP A 383 22.29 6.25 17.01
CA ASP A 383 20.98 6.84 17.30
C ASP A 383 20.72 7.96 16.28
N ALA A 384 19.47 8.12 15.84
CA ALA A 384 19.07 9.05 14.78
C ALA A 384 19.24 10.53 15.22
N LEU A 385 18.96 10.82 16.49
CA LEU A 385 19.08 12.12 17.14
C LEU A 385 19.69 11.94 18.53
N THR A 386 20.20 13.03 19.10
CA THR A 386 20.38 13.09 20.57
C THR A 386 19.02 13.23 21.27
N LEU A 387 18.95 12.87 22.56
CA LEU A 387 17.74 13.05 23.36
C LEU A 387 17.30 14.52 23.42
N ALA A 388 18.27 15.45 23.49
CA ALA A 388 18.00 16.89 23.51
C ALA A 388 17.39 17.38 22.17
N GLU A 389 17.92 16.92 21.04
CA GLU A 389 17.39 17.23 19.71
C GLU A 389 15.98 16.65 19.51
N ALA A 390 15.73 15.41 19.95
CA ALA A 390 14.40 14.82 19.90
C ALA A 390 13.39 15.63 20.74
N ARG A 391 13.81 16.10 21.92
CA ARG A 391 12.98 16.94 22.78
C ARG A 391 12.73 18.33 22.19
N GLU A 392 13.72 18.95 21.57
CA GLU A 392 13.56 20.23 20.84
C GLU A 392 12.58 20.10 19.68
N ALA A 393 12.70 19.04 18.88
CA ALA A 393 11.77 18.76 17.79
C ALA A 393 10.34 18.56 18.29
N LEU A 394 10.18 17.81 19.39
CA LEU A 394 8.87 17.58 20.01
C LEU A 394 8.25 18.88 20.55
N ALA A 395 9.05 19.73 21.19
CA ALA A 395 8.62 21.06 21.64
C ALA A 395 8.20 21.97 20.48
N ALA A 396 8.92 21.92 19.35
CA ALA A 396 8.53 22.62 18.13
C ALA A 396 7.17 22.15 17.60
N GLY A 397 6.93 20.84 17.55
CA GLY A 397 5.63 20.27 17.20
C GLY A 397 4.48 20.80 18.05
N ARG A 398 4.68 20.88 19.37
CA ARG A 398 3.70 21.45 20.31
C ARG A 398 3.41 22.91 19.99
N ALA A 399 4.46 23.72 19.85
CA ALA A 399 4.32 25.15 19.55
C ALA A 399 3.61 25.40 18.20
N ILE A 400 3.89 24.57 17.19
CA ILE A 400 3.22 24.64 15.88
C ILE A 400 1.72 24.35 16.02
N ALA A 401 1.33 23.34 16.79
CA ALA A 401 -0.08 23.07 17.05
C ALA A 401 -0.75 24.23 17.80
N ASP A 402 -0.09 24.75 18.84
CA ASP A 402 -0.61 25.87 19.63
C ASP A 402 -0.83 27.11 18.77
N ASP A 403 0.17 27.51 17.98
CA ASP A 403 0.12 28.66 17.10
C ASP A 403 -1.04 28.55 16.09
N LEU A 404 -1.27 27.37 15.52
CA LEU A 404 -2.33 27.16 14.53
C LEU A 404 -3.73 27.18 15.14
N VAL A 405 -3.90 26.56 16.31
CA VAL A 405 -5.16 26.57 17.03
C VAL A 405 -5.50 27.99 17.51
N ASP A 406 -4.51 28.72 18.05
CA ASP A 406 -4.69 30.12 18.47
C ASP A 406 -4.98 31.06 17.29
N SER A 407 -4.49 30.71 16.10
CA SER A 407 -4.79 31.44 14.86
C SER A 407 -6.15 31.09 14.24
N GLY A 408 -6.94 30.22 14.89
CA GLY A 408 -8.30 29.89 14.47
C GLY A 408 -8.41 28.72 13.50
N THR A 409 -7.42 27.83 13.45
CA THR A 409 -7.54 26.55 12.71
C THR A 409 -8.58 25.65 13.39
N ASP A 410 -9.61 25.24 12.66
CA ASP A 410 -10.69 24.38 13.19
C ASP A 410 -10.46 22.87 12.95
N LEU A 411 -9.56 22.53 12.02
CA LEU A 411 -9.11 21.17 11.76
C LEU A 411 -7.65 21.15 11.28
N LEU A 412 -6.85 20.26 11.86
CA LEU A 412 -5.45 20.07 11.48
C LEU A 412 -5.28 18.88 10.55
N ILE A 413 -4.31 18.97 9.65
CA ILE A 413 -3.87 17.86 8.80
C ILE A 413 -2.36 17.74 8.94
N ALA A 414 -1.88 16.55 9.27
CA ALA A 414 -0.46 16.26 9.36
C ALA A 414 0.04 15.62 8.05
N GLY A 415 1.09 16.20 7.49
CA GLY A 415 1.84 15.70 6.35
C GLY A 415 3.34 15.68 6.64
N GLU A 416 4.09 15.04 5.76
CA GLU A 416 5.52 14.85 5.93
C GLU A 416 6.25 14.99 4.60
N MET A 417 7.53 15.32 4.67
CA MET A 417 8.41 15.18 3.53
C MET A 417 9.84 14.81 3.94
N GLY A 418 10.26 13.60 3.57
CA GLY A 418 11.64 13.16 3.81
C GLY A 418 12.02 11.93 3.02
N ILE A 419 13.07 12.01 2.20
CA ILE A 419 13.56 10.82 1.53
C ILE A 419 14.08 9.80 2.55
N GLY A 420 13.55 8.58 2.46
CA GLY A 420 13.92 7.46 3.33
C GLY A 420 13.10 7.33 4.61
N ASN A 421 12.22 8.29 4.95
CA ASN A 421 11.47 8.35 6.21
C ASN A 421 10.45 7.21 6.42
N THR A 422 10.03 6.52 5.35
CA THR A 422 9.23 5.29 5.50
C THR A 422 9.99 4.19 6.24
N THR A 423 11.33 4.25 6.26
CA THR A 423 12.19 3.33 7.01
C THR A 423 12.05 3.51 8.52
N PRO A 424 12.36 4.68 9.12
CA PRO A 424 12.14 4.91 10.54
C PRO A 424 10.67 4.78 10.94
N ALA A 425 9.71 5.21 10.10
CA ALA A 425 8.28 4.99 10.36
C ALA A 425 7.95 3.49 10.51
N THR A 426 8.45 2.63 9.59
CA THR A 426 8.23 1.18 9.67
C THR A 426 8.94 0.56 10.87
N VAL A 427 10.11 1.08 11.27
CA VAL A 427 10.80 0.66 12.50
C VAL A 427 9.93 0.94 13.73
N LEU A 428 9.33 2.12 13.83
CA LEU A 428 8.43 2.49 14.94
C LEU A 428 7.21 1.57 14.99
N VAL A 429 6.53 1.38 13.86
CA VAL A 429 5.37 0.46 13.77
C VAL A 429 5.76 -0.94 14.20
N GLY A 430 6.84 -1.49 13.62
CA GLY A 430 7.31 -2.85 13.91
C GLY A 430 7.71 -3.04 15.37
N ALA A 431 8.40 -2.06 15.96
CA ALA A 431 8.79 -2.10 17.35
C ALA A 431 7.56 -2.11 18.27
N LEU A 432 6.67 -1.12 18.14
CA LEU A 432 5.50 -0.95 19.01
C LEU A 432 4.48 -2.09 18.88
N THR A 433 4.31 -2.63 17.67
CA THR A 433 3.37 -3.76 17.41
C THR A 433 4.01 -5.14 17.54
N ARG A 434 5.33 -5.21 17.76
CA ARG A 434 6.10 -6.47 17.86
C ARG A 434 5.94 -7.37 16.63
N ARG A 435 5.80 -6.78 15.45
CA ARG A 435 5.70 -7.49 14.17
C ARG A 435 7.07 -7.65 13.54
N GLU A 436 7.28 -8.73 12.78
CA GLU A 436 8.56 -8.99 12.12
C GLU A 436 8.73 -8.11 10.88
N PRO A 437 9.97 -7.69 10.52
CA PRO A 437 10.23 -6.83 9.36
C PRO A 437 9.56 -7.31 8.06
N VAL A 438 9.57 -8.62 7.82
CA VAL A 438 9.02 -9.22 6.59
C VAL A 438 7.52 -8.97 6.39
N GLU A 439 6.77 -8.70 7.47
CA GLU A 439 5.32 -8.43 7.40
C GLU A 439 5.01 -6.95 7.16
N ILE A 440 5.95 -6.06 7.50
CA ILE A 440 5.70 -4.61 7.60
C ILE A 440 6.43 -3.79 6.53
N VAL A 441 7.45 -4.35 5.87
CA VAL A 441 8.25 -3.61 4.88
C VAL A 441 7.49 -3.45 3.56
N GLY A 442 7.07 -2.22 3.27
CA GLY A 442 6.56 -1.81 1.96
C GLY A 442 7.63 -1.29 1.00
N ARG A 443 7.23 -1.05 -0.26
CA ARG A 443 8.12 -0.53 -1.31
C ARG A 443 8.30 0.99 -1.26
N GLY A 444 7.59 1.71 -0.39
CA GLY A 444 7.66 3.16 -0.24
C GLY A 444 7.53 3.89 -1.58
N THR A 445 8.58 4.64 -1.94
CA THR A 445 8.73 5.39 -3.20
C THR A 445 8.77 4.51 -4.46
N GLY A 446 8.63 3.19 -4.34
CA GLY A 446 8.57 2.25 -5.46
C GLY A 446 9.89 1.50 -5.67
N VAL A 447 10.60 1.18 -4.59
CA VAL A 447 11.89 0.47 -4.68
C VAL A 447 11.76 -0.90 -5.35
N ASP A 448 12.80 -1.27 -6.08
CA ASP A 448 12.98 -2.61 -6.64
C ASP A 448 13.30 -3.63 -5.53
N ASP A 449 13.49 -4.89 -5.91
CA ASP A 449 13.72 -5.96 -4.93
C ASP A 449 15.05 -5.77 -4.16
N ALA A 450 16.08 -5.25 -4.82
CA ALA A 450 17.35 -4.94 -4.16
C ALA A 450 17.20 -3.81 -3.13
N GLY A 451 16.46 -2.75 -3.47
CA GLY A 451 16.09 -1.68 -2.55
C GLY A 451 15.22 -2.17 -1.41
N TRP A 452 14.26 -3.06 -1.68
CA TRP A 452 13.46 -3.70 -0.64
C TRP A 452 14.30 -4.54 0.32
N MET A 453 15.29 -5.30 -0.18
CA MET A 453 16.23 -6.06 0.67
C MET A 453 17.06 -5.15 1.57
N ARG A 454 17.61 -4.05 1.02
CA ARG A 454 18.36 -3.05 1.81
C ARG A 454 17.48 -2.39 2.86
N LYS A 455 16.26 -2.00 2.49
CA LYS A 455 15.26 -1.42 3.40
C LYS A 455 14.88 -2.40 4.52
N THR A 456 14.66 -3.67 4.19
CA THR A 456 14.36 -4.72 5.17
C THR A 456 15.50 -4.92 6.18
N ALA A 457 16.75 -4.96 5.71
CA ALA A 457 17.91 -5.03 6.59
C ALA A 457 18.02 -3.80 7.51
N ALA A 458 17.81 -2.59 6.95
CA ALA A 458 17.80 -1.35 7.72
C ALA A 458 16.70 -1.33 8.80
N ILE A 459 15.49 -1.79 8.46
CA ILE A 459 14.37 -1.89 9.40
C ILE A 459 14.67 -2.89 10.51
N ARG A 460 15.19 -4.07 10.18
CA ARG A 460 15.62 -5.07 11.17
C ARG A 460 16.63 -4.48 12.16
N ASP A 461 17.65 -3.79 11.65
CA ASP A 461 18.72 -3.22 12.47
C ASP A 461 18.18 -2.07 13.35
N GLY A 462 17.31 -1.23 12.77
CA GLY A 462 16.56 -0.20 13.50
C GLY A 462 15.69 -0.79 14.61
N MET A 463 14.90 -1.83 14.33
CA MET A 463 14.05 -2.48 15.34
C MET A 463 14.87 -3.10 16.48
N ARG A 464 16.07 -3.64 16.17
CA ARG A 464 16.99 -4.12 17.21
C ARG A 464 17.46 -3.00 18.12
N ARG A 465 17.69 -1.80 17.59
CA ARG A 465 18.00 -0.59 18.37
C ARG A 465 16.80 -0.13 19.19
N ALA A 466 15.64 0.03 18.55
CA ALA A 466 14.37 0.43 19.16
C ALA A 466 14.02 -0.43 20.38
N ARG A 467 14.23 -1.75 20.31
CA ARG A 467 13.94 -2.69 21.40
C ARG A 467 14.57 -2.30 22.75
N LYS A 468 15.71 -1.61 22.74
CA LYS A 468 16.41 -1.20 23.97
C LYS A 468 15.72 -0.07 24.71
N VAL A 469 14.89 0.72 24.02
CA VAL A 469 14.29 1.97 24.49
C VAL A 469 12.78 2.02 24.24
N ILE A 470 12.16 0.90 23.89
CA ILE A 470 10.75 0.84 23.46
C ILE A 470 9.75 1.35 24.51
N HIS A 471 10.12 1.33 25.79
CA HIS A 471 9.27 1.80 26.90
C HIS A 471 9.44 3.29 27.20
N ASP A 472 10.32 3.98 26.48
CA ASP A 472 10.56 5.41 26.60
C ASP A 472 10.32 6.05 25.21
N PRO A 473 9.14 6.63 24.96
CA PRO A 473 8.78 7.15 23.64
C PRO A 473 9.74 8.24 23.14
N LEU A 474 10.28 9.08 24.02
CA LEU A 474 11.25 10.13 23.63
C LEU A 474 12.59 9.50 23.23
N ALA A 475 13.09 8.55 24.02
CA ALA A 475 14.31 7.83 23.68
C ALA A 475 14.13 6.96 22.43
N LEU A 476 12.94 6.41 22.20
CA LEU A 476 12.60 5.68 20.98
C LEU A 476 12.69 6.59 19.74
N LEU A 477 12.10 7.79 19.80
CA LEU A 477 12.23 8.78 18.71
C LEU A 477 13.68 9.19 18.48
N ALA A 478 14.44 9.43 19.55
CA ALA A 478 15.86 9.76 19.45
C ALA A 478 16.66 8.63 18.79
N ALA A 479 16.38 7.37 19.15
CA ALA A 479 17.13 6.23 18.67
C ALA A 479 16.88 5.90 17.20
N VAL A 480 15.62 5.95 16.74
CA VAL A 480 15.24 5.39 15.42
C VAL A 480 14.29 6.25 14.60
N GLY A 481 13.88 7.41 15.09
CA GLY A 481 12.99 8.33 14.38
C GLY A 481 13.73 9.33 13.50
N GLY A 482 13.34 10.59 13.63
CA GLY A 482 13.89 11.76 12.96
C GLY A 482 13.25 13.02 13.55
N ALA A 483 13.80 14.21 13.27
CA ALA A 483 13.27 15.44 13.86
C ALA A 483 11.87 15.79 13.30
N ASP A 484 11.60 15.43 12.05
CA ASP A 484 10.27 15.49 11.41
C ASP A 484 9.24 14.61 12.13
N LEU A 485 9.58 13.36 12.44
CA LEU A 485 8.74 12.43 13.19
C LEU A 485 8.52 12.91 14.64
N ALA A 486 9.57 13.35 15.33
CA ALA A 486 9.47 13.85 16.70
C ALA A 486 8.60 15.12 16.80
N ALA A 487 8.71 16.03 15.83
CA ALA A 487 7.81 17.18 15.73
C ALA A 487 6.37 16.77 15.42
N THR A 488 6.17 15.83 14.49
CA THR A 488 4.83 15.29 14.21
C THR A 488 4.20 14.68 15.45
N VAL A 489 4.96 13.95 16.28
CA VAL A 489 4.51 13.40 17.56
C VAL A 489 4.04 14.51 18.51
N GLY A 490 4.86 15.54 18.70
CA GLY A 490 4.52 16.69 19.54
C GLY A 490 3.26 17.42 19.05
N PHE A 491 3.15 17.59 17.73
CA PHE A 491 2.02 18.22 17.07
C PHE A 491 0.70 17.46 17.29
N LEU A 492 0.69 16.14 17.07
CA LEU A 492 -0.50 15.31 17.21
C LEU A 492 -0.97 15.19 18.66
N ALA A 493 -0.04 15.00 19.60
CA ALA A 493 -0.36 14.95 21.02
C ALA A 493 -0.88 16.30 21.53
N GLN A 494 -0.25 17.41 21.12
CA GLN A 494 -0.69 18.74 21.49
C GLN A 494 -2.06 19.08 20.89
N ALA A 495 -2.34 18.70 19.64
CA ALA A 495 -3.66 18.88 19.05
C ALA A 495 -4.77 18.24 19.90
N ALA A 496 -4.52 17.04 20.44
CA ALA A 496 -5.46 16.37 21.35
C ALA A 496 -5.59 17.11 22.70
N VAL A 497 -4.49 17.61 23.29
CA VAL A 497 -4.53 18.47 24.49
C VAL A 497 -5.37 19.72 24.25
N ARG A 498 -5.22 20.32 23.06
CA ARG A 498 -5.91 21.52 22.60
C ARG A 498 -7.34 21.26 22.12
N ARG A 499 -7.80 19.99 22.13
CA ARG A 499 -9.14 19.58 21.70
C ARG A 499 -9.44 19.94 20.24
N THR A 500 -8.45 19.75 19.37
CA THR A 500 -8.54 20.06 17.94
C THR A 500 -8.53 18.76 17.14
N PRO A 501 -9.51 18.54 16.23
CA PRO A 501 -9.56 17.34 15.40
C PRO A 501 -8.41 17.33 14.38
N VAL A 502 -7.87 16.13 14.11
CA VAL A 502 -6.80 15.92 13.13
C VAL A 502 -7.16 14.84 12.11
N ILE A 503 -6.86 15.07 10.83
CA ILE A 503 -6.85 14.01 9.81
C ILE A 503 -5.42 13.51 9.60
N LEU A 504 -5.21 12.21 9.82
CA LEU A 504 -3.93 11.53 9.61
C LEU A 504 -3.78 11.10 8.15
N ASP A 505 -2.57 11.17 7.62
CA ASP A 505 -2.27 10.77 6.24
C ASP A 505 -1.80 9.30 6.16
N GLY A 506 -0.63 9.04 5.57
CA GLY A 506 -0.09 7.71 5.37
C GLY A 506 0.72 7.16 6.54
N VAL A 507 1.49 6.11 6.26
CA VAL A 507 2.25 5.32 7.24
C VAL A 507 3.15 6.15 8.17
N VAL A 508 3.79 7.20 7.66
CA VAL A 508 4.75 8.01 8.43
C VAL A 508 4.03 8.81 9.52
N ILE A 509 2.92 9.46 9.16
CA ILE A 509 2.07 10.21 10.09
C ILE A 509 1.42 9.26 11.10
N THR A 510 0.91 8.13 10.65
CA THR A 510 0.28 7.15 11.54
C THR A 510 1.29 6.49 12.49
N ALA A 511 2.55 6.28 12.06
CA ALA A 511 3.63 5.83 12.95
C ALA A 511 3.95 6.87 14.04
N ALA A 512 4.00 8.16 13.69
CA ALA A 512 4.12 9.24 14.67
C ALA A 512 2.89 9.28 15.60
N ALA A 513 1.68 9.06 15.07
CA ALA A 513 0.45 9.02 15.86
C ALA A 513 0.47 7.90 16.93
N MET A 514 1.05 6.73 16.63
CA MET A 514 1.25 5.67 17.62
C MET A 514 2.11 6.15 18.81
N VAL A 515 3.25 6.77 18.52
CA VAL A 515 4.15 7.30 19.57
C VAL A 515 3.49 8.45 20.34
N ALA A 516 2.73 9.32 19.65
CA ALA A 516 1.97 10.39 20.28
C ALA A 516 0.92 9.86 21.25
N ASN A 517 0.25 8.75 20.93
CA ASN A 517 -0.72 8.13 21.84
C ASN A 517 -0.06 7.43 23.03
N GLU A 518 1.19 6.95 22.91
CA GLU A 518 1.97 6.47 24.07
C GLU A 518 2.36 7.62 25.01
N LEU A 519 2.73 8.80 24.48
CA LEU A 519 3.05 10.00 25.28
C LEU A 519 1.81 10.67 25.87
N ALA A 520 0.70 10.67 25.14
CA ALA A 520 -0.56 11.27 25.55
C ALA A 520 -1.71 10.27 25.39
N PRO A 521 -1.87 9.31 26.33
CA PRO A 521 -2.87 8.26 26.25
C PRO A 521 -4.29 8.79 26.02
N GLY A 522 -4.93 8.29 24.95
CA GLY A 522 -6.28 8.68 24.55
C GLY A 522 -6.33 9.79 23.50
N ALA A 523 -5.17 10.29 23.05
CA ALA A 523 -5.07 11.25 21.95
C ALA A 523 -5.68 10.72 20.65
N MET A 524 -5.63 9.41 20.41
CA MET A 524 -6.20 8.78 19.20
C MET A 524 -7.68 9.08 18.95
N ARG A 525 -8.45 9.42 19.99
CA ARG A 525 -9.87 9.79 19.88
C ARG A 525 -10.10 11.14 19.18
N TRP A 526 -9.05 11.97 19.07
CA TRP A 526 -9.07 13.26 18.38
C TRP A 526 -8.69 13.15 16.90
N TRP A 527 -8.41 11.95 16.42
CA TRP A 527 -7.90 11.73 15.07
C TRP A 527 -8.84 10.88 14.24
N ILE A 528 -8.80 11.08 12.92
CA ILE A 528 -9.36 10.17 11.94
C ILE A 528 -8.29 9.87 10.88
N ALA A 529 -8.25 8.64 10.39
CA ALA A 529 -7.35 8.28 9.30
C ALA A 529 -7.96 8.69 7.95
N GLY A 530 -7.23 9.49 7.18
CA GLY A 530 -7.69 10.00 5.89
C GLY A 530 -7.78 8.90 4.84
N HIS A 531 -6.72 8.10 4.67
CA HIS A 531 -6.70 7.03 3.68
C HIS A 531 -5.95 5.78 4.14
N ARG A 532 -6.23 4.64 3.50
CA ARG A 532 -5.38 3.45 3.55
C ARG A 532 -4.25 3.61 2.54
N SER A 533 -3.02 3.49 3.02
CA SER A 533 -1.83 3.44 2.16
C SER A 533 -1.58 2.00 1.73
N VAL A 534 -0.92 1.81 0.57
CA VAL A 534 -0.45 0.48 0.15
C VAL A 534 0.77 -0.01 0.93
N GLU A 535 1.35 0.81 1.81
CA GLU A 535 2.41 0.36 2.71
C GLU A 535 1.84 -0.63 3.75
N PRO A 536 2.35 -1.88 3.84
CA PRO A 536 1.82 -2.91 4.75
C PRO A 536 1.79 -2.48 6.22
N ALA A 537 2.83 -1.76 6.67
CA ALA A 537 2.89 -1.19 8.01
C ALA A 537 1.73 -0.23 8.33
N HIS A 538 1.11 0.41 7.32
CA HIS A 538 0.02 1.35 7.60
C HIS A 538 -1.21 0.63 8.15
N GLN A 539 -1.61 -0.50 7.56
CA GLN A 539 -2.77 -1.26 8.04
C GLN A 539 -2.58 -1.72 9.50
N ILE A 540 -1.37 -2.15 9.85
CA ILE A 540 -1.02 -2.56 11.22
C ILE A 540 -1.07 -1.35 12.18
N ALA A 541 -0.58 -0.19 11.75
CA ALA A 541 -0.63 1.03 12.56
C ALA A 541 -2.09 1.51 12.79
N LEU A 542 -2.94 1.40 11.76
CA LEU A 542 -4.38 1.71 11.85
C LEU A 542 -5.09 0.79 12.84
N GLU A 543 -4.83 -0.52 12.78
CA GLU A 543 -5.37 -1.50 13.73
C GLU A 543 -4.92 -1.22 15.17
N HIS A 544 -3.65 -0.84 15.36
CA HIS A 544 -3.11 -0.51 16.68
C HIS A 544 -3.77 0.73 17.30
N LEU A 545 -4.17 1.70 16.47
CA LEU A 545 -4.85 2.93 16.89
C LEU A 545 -6.38 2.82 16.90
N ASP A 546 -6.94 1.66 16.54
CA ASP A 546 -8.38 1.44 16.35
C ASP A 546 -9.00 2.46 15.38
N LEU A 547 -8.28 2.78 14.29
CA LEU A 547 -8.69 3.74 13.29
C LEU A 547 -9.08 3.03 11.99
N VAL A 548 -10.29 3.34 11.50
CA VAL A 548 -10.70 2.99 10.14
C VAL A 548 -10.34 4.16 9.22
N PRO A 549 -9.76 3.95 8.02
CA PRO A 549 -9.41 5.02 7.09
C PRO A 549 -10.60 5.46 6.22
N VAL A 550 -10.83 6.76 6.01
CA VAL A 550 -11.97 7.28 5.22
C VAL A 550 -11.93 6.78 3.76
N LEU A 551 -10.74 6.76 3.17
CA LEU A 551 -10.53 6.41 1.76
C LEU A 551 -9.66 5.17 1.60
N ASP A 552 -9.88 4.41 0.53
CA ASP A 552 -8.98 3.33 0.08
C ASP A 552 -8.74 3.48 -1.42
N LEU A 553 -7.67 4.20 -1.77
CA LEU A 553 -7.36 4.64 -3.14
C LEU A 553 -6.01 4.13 -3.64
N SER A 554 -5.42 3.15 -2.95
CA SER A 554 -4.07 2.65 -3.27
C SER A 554 -2.98 3.73 -3.32
N MET A 555 -3.13 4.81 -2.52
CA MET A 555 -2.19 5.93 -2.48
C MET A 555 -0.96 5.63 -1.61
N ARG A 556 0.16 6.30 -1.91
CA ARG A 556 1.43 6.21 -1.15
C ARG A 556 2.37 7.38 -1.40
N LEU A 557 1.81 8.55 -1.72
CA LEU A 557 2.62 9.76 -1.99
C LEU A 557 3.19 10.35 -0.69
N GLY A 558 2.37 10.44 0.36
CA GLY A 558 2.71 11.20 1.57
C GLY A 558 2.27 12.65 1.46
N GLU A 559 3.03 13.58 2.05
CA GLU A 559 2.79 15.03 2.01
C GLU A 559 1.47 15.51 2.67
N GLY A 560 0.65 14.62 3.24
CA GLY A 560 -0.71 14.95 3.68
C GLY A 560 -1.77 14.76 2.59
N SER A 561 -1.40 14.22 1.43
CA SER A 561 -2.26 14.13 0.25
C SER A 561 -3.55 13.33 0.45
N GLY A 562 -3.46 12.16 1.09
CA GLY A 562 -4.63 11.31 1.36
C GLY A 562 -5.53 11.89 2.45
N ALA A 563 -4.95 12.57 3.43
CA ALA A 563 -5.70 13.32 4.44
C ALA A 563 -6.48 14.50 3.82
N VAL A 564 -5.86 15.27 2.92
CA VAL A 564 -6.52 16.36 2.20
C VAL A 564 -7.65 15.83 1.30
N LEU A 565 -7.49 14.68 0.64
CA LEU A 565 -8.57 14.08 -0.14
C LEU A 565 -9.75 13.58 0.70
N ALA A 566 -9.51 13.24 1.97
CA ALA A 566 -10.58 12.85 2.90
C ALA A 566 -11.36 14.04 3.46
N LEU A 567 -10.77 15.25 3.45
CA LEU A 567 -11.36 16.45 4.03
C LEU A 567 -12.77 16.78 3.48
N PRO A 568 -13.06 16.72 2.17
CA PRO A 568 -14.42 16.94 1.65
C PRO A 568 -15.48 16.00 2.24
N ILE A 569 -15.10 14.77 2.58
CA ILE A 569 -16.02 13.81 3.22
C ILE A 569 -16.28 14.22 4.67
N VAL A 570 -15.25 14.69 5.38
CA VAL A 570 -15.39 15.21 6.75
C VAL A 570 -16.24 16.49 6.78
N GLN A 571 -15.99 17.42 5.86
CA GLN A 571 -16.81 18.63 5.68
C GLN A 571 -18.27 18.27 5.37
N SER A 572 -18.48 17.36 4.41
CA SER A 572 -19.83 16.89 4.07
C SER A 572 -20.54 16.25 5.26
N ALA A 573 -19.84 15.45 6.06
CA ALA A 573 -20.40 14.81 7.26
C ALA A 573 -20.89 15.85 8.29
N ALA A 574 -20.13 16.92 8.51
CA ALA A 574 -20.54 18.04 9.34
C ALA A 574 -21.77 18.77 8.74
N ASP A 575 -21.69 19.11 7.46
CA ASP A 575 -22.73 19.89 6.76
C ASP A 575 -24.06 19.15 6.66
N LEU A 576 -24.04 17.81 6.55
CA LEU A 576 -25.24 16.97 6.54
C LEU A 576 -25.99 17.05 7.87
N LEU A 577 -25.28 17.07 9.01
CA LEU A 577 -25.91 17.29 10.31
C LEU A 577 -26.49 18.70 10.42
N VAL A 578 -25.88 19.70 9.82
CA VAL A 578 -26.40 21.08 9.84
C VAL A 578 -27.63 21.23 8.95
N SER A 579 -27.54 20.75 7.71
CA SER A 579 -28.37 21.23 6.59
C SER A 579 -29.48 20.29 6.15
N MET A 580 -29.41 19.00 6.47
CA MET A 580 -30.49 18.08 6.11
C MET A 580 -31.76 18.39 6.92
N ALA A 581 -32.89 18.48 6.23
CA ALA A 581 -34.20 18.58 6.88
C ALA A 581 -34.50 17.30 7.67
N THR A 582 -35.21 17.46 8.79
CA THR A 582 -35.79 16.33 9.53
C THR A 582 -37.08 15.84 8.88
N PHE A 583 -37.50 14.60 9.17
CA PHE A 583 -38.79 14.06 8.71
C PHE A 583 -39.97 14.98 9.06
N GLY A 584 -39.92 15.60 10.25
CA GLY A 584 -40.94 16.56 10.70
C GLY A 584 -40.97 17.85 9.89
N GLU A 585 -39.80 18.40 9.52
CA GLU A 585 -39.71 19.61 8.69
C GLU A 585 -40.08 19.33 7.22
N ALA A 586 -39.74 18.15 6.72
CA ALA A 586 -40.01 17.74 5.34
C ALA A 586 -41.46 17.24 5.11
N GLY A 587 -42.25 17.07 6.18
CA GLY A 587 -43.61 16.53 6.09
C GLY A 587 -43.66 15.07 5.59
N VAL A 588 -42.56 14.34 5.73
CA VAL A 588 -42.46 12.94 5.32
C VAL A 588 -42.91 12.06 6.48
N THR A 589 -43.89 11.20 6.23
CA THR A 589 -44.44 10.30 7.25
C THR A 589 -43.35 9.37 7.80
N ASP A 590 -43.06 9.47 9.09
CA ASP A 590 -42.17 8.55 9.78
C ASP A 590 -42.87 7.18 9.93
N LYS A 591 -42.24 6.12 9.44
CA LYS A 591 -42.75 4.75 9.56
C LYS A 591 -42.81 4.26 11.02
N SER A 592 -42.19 5.00 11.94
CA SER A 592 -42.07 4.69 13.36
C SER A 592 -43.22 5.23 14.22
N ALA A 593 -44.12 6.04 13.65
CA ALA A 593 -45.33 6.49 14.36
C ALA A 593 -46.45 5.45 14.16
N PRO A 594 -46.97 4.79 15.23
CA PRO A 594 -48.20 4.04 15.09
C PRO A 594 -49.31 5.03 14.73
N ASP A 595 -50.04 4.75 13.66
CA ASP A 595 -51.18 5.54 13.19
C ASP A 595 -52.19 5.76 14.33
N ALA A 596 -52.09 6.92 14.99
CA ALA A 596 -53.12 7.42 15.89
C ALA A 596 -54.28 7.99 15.06
N ASN A 597 -54.84 7.19 14.15
CA ASN A 597 -56.05 7.56 13.44
C ASN A 597 -56.84 6.37 12.88
N THR A 598 -57.12 5.37 13.72
CA THR A 598 -58.22 4.43 13.46
C THR A 598 -58.93 4.08 14.77
N THR A 599 -59.88 4.91 15.21
CA THR A 599 -61.17 4.52 15.83
C THR A 599 -61.91 5.75 16.37
N ALA A 600 -62.49 6.54 15.47
CA ALA A 600 -63.61 7.41 15.79
C ALA A 600 -64.71 7.13 14.74
N GLY A 601 -65.66 6.27 15.09
CA GLY A 601 -66.78 5.96 14.21
C GLY A 601 -67.51 4.66 14.50
N ALA A 602 -68.06 4.50 15.71
CA ALA A 602 -69.16 3.56 15.94
C ALA A 602 -69.98 4.00 17.17
N THR A 603 -70.80 5.03 17.00
CA THR A 603 -71.92 5.33 17.90
C THR A 603 -73.15 4.55 17.44
N THR A 604 -73.57 3.61 18.28
CA THR A 604 -74.95 3.31 18.71
C THR A 604 -76.06 3.09 17.68
N ALA A 605 -76.65 1.88 17.70
CA ALA A 605 -78.09 1.69 17.93
C ALA A 605 -78.45 0.21 18.20
N ASP A 606 -79.22 0.01 19.27
CA ASP A 606 -80.26 -1.01 19.51
C ASP A 606 -79.90 -2.50 19.64
N ALA A 607 -80.12 -3.08 20.83
CA ALA A 607 -81.43 -3.62 21.21
C ALA A 607 -81.36 -4.48 22.49
N GLU A 608 -82.42 -4.36 23.28
CA GLU A 608 -82.76 -5.10 24.50
C GLU A 608 -82.72 -6.63 24.30
N THR A 609 -82.28 -7.39 25.31
CA THR A 609 -83.13 -8.30 26.14
C THR A 609 -82.30 -9.36 26.89
N SER A 610 -82.66 -9.49 28.19
CA SER A 610 -82.38 -10.57 29.17
C SER A 610 -81.01 -10.63 29.85
#